data_AF-A0A9Q3SPE3-F1
#
_entry.id   AF-A0A9Q3SPE3-F1
#
_cell.length_a   1.000
_cell.length_b   1.000
_cell.length_c   1.000
_cell.angle_alpha   90.00
_cell.angle_beta   90.00
_cell.angle_gamma   90.00
#
_symmetry.space_group_name_H-M   'P 1'
#
loop_
_entity.id
_entity.type
_entity.pdbx_description
1 polymer ?
#
loop_
_entity_poly.entity_id
_entity_poly.type
_entity_poly.pdbx_seq_one_letter_code
_entity_poly.pdbx_strand_id
1 'polypeptide(L)'
;MRSFALGLLLCVALGGCGSSDPGDVGDLETGAASPTDLVPVPGSPPVPHEVSADQVGTEFTPGAPLVMAQSTPFEAWTALPDNRIAVHFVTGTPECYGADATVEETAESVVVTVRTGTLESAKDKSCIMIAVYGTMELQLAAPVGTRTVLNGT
;
A
#
# COMPACT_ATOMS: atom_id res chain seq x y z
N MET A 1 -46.45 6.27 16.67
CA MET A 1 -47.27 5.22 17.36
C MET A 1 -46.75 3.88 16.87
N ARG A 2 -45.93 3.14 17.62
CA ARG A 2 -46.31 2.38 18.81
C ARG A 2 -45.07 2.08 19.66
N SER A 3 -45.21 2.35 20.95
CA SER A 3 -44.27 2.08 22.02
C SER A 3 -44.26 0.60 22.41
N PHE A 4 -43.09 0.05 22.76
CA PHE A 4 -43.00 -1.07 23.69
C PHE A 4 -41.98 -0.72 24.79
N ALA A 5 -42.52 -0.54 25.99
CA ALA A 5 -41.81 -0.64 27.26
C ALA A 5 -41.33 -2.10 27.46
N LEU A 6 -40.51 -2.53 28.41
CA LEU A 6 -40.01 -2.04 29.69
C LEU A 6 -38.90 -3.04 30.04
N GLY A 7 -37.79 -2.61 30.63
CA GLY A 7 -36.71 -3.54 31.00
C GLY A 7 -35.74 -2.91 31.99
N LEU A 8 -36.27 -2.62 33.18
CA LEU A 8 -35.51 -2.17 34.35
C LEU A 8 -34.63 -3.32 34.84
N LEU A 9 -33.30 -3.13 34.89
CA LEU A 9 -32.47 -3.86 35.85
C LEU A 9 -31.44 -2.91 36.48
N LEU A 10 -31.61 -2.74 37.79
CA LEU A 10 -30.88 -1.92 38.74
C LEU A 10 -29.87 -2.81 39.48
N CYS A 11 -28.66 -2.33 39.77
CA CYS A 11 -27.78 -2.63 40.93
C CYS A 11 -26.36 -2.10 40.65
N VAL A 12 -25.96 -0.92 41.15
CA VAL A 12 -25.41 -0.60 42.50
C VAL A 12 -23.87 -0.77 42.57
N ALA A 13 -23.26 0.28 43.13
CA ALA A 13 -21.86 0.69 43.15
C ALA A 13 -20.88 -0.22 43.89
N LEU A 14 -19.58 -0.04 43.60
CA LEU A 14 -18.46 -0.11 44.54
C LEU A 14 -17.34 0.83 44.06
N GLY A 15 -16.81 1.65 44.97
CA GLY A 15 -15.75 2.62 44.70
C GLY A 15 -14.35 2.01 44.67
N GLY A 16 -13.42 2.78 44.11
CA GLY A 16 -11.98 2.53 44.22
C GLY A 16 -11.21 3.81 43.93
N CYS A 17 -10.83 4.54 44.97
CA CYS A 17 -9.71 5.47 44.92
C CYS A 17 -8.43 4.65 45.07
N GLY A 18 -7.47 4.84 44.16
CA GLY A 18 -6.11 4.32 44.27
C GLY A 18 -5.12 5.47 44.10
N SER A 19 -4.36 5.74 45.15
CA SER A 19 -3.39 6.82 45.33
C SER A 19 -2.01 6.46 44.76
N SER A 20 -1.27 7.49 44.32
CA SER A 20 0.20 7.70 44.24
C SER A 20 1.18 6.51 44.12
N ASP A 21 2.10 6.55 43.13
CA ASP A 21 3.48 7.06 43.27
C ASP A 21 4.24 7.04 41.91
N PRO A 22 5.15 8.01 41.61
CA PRO A 22 6.00 7.97 40.42
C PRO A 22 7.27 7.16 40.70
N GLY A 23 7.26 5.90 40.29
CA GLY A 23 8.44 5.02 40.30
C GLY A 23 9.13 5.02 38.95
N ASP A 24 10.29 5.68 38.89
CA ASP A 24 11.33 5.51 37.87
C ASP A 24 11.86 4.07 37.90
N VAL A 25 11.78 3.37 36.76
CA VAL A 25 12.73 2.30 36.40
C VAL A 25 12.90 2.33 34.89
N GLY A 26 14.08 2.74 34.44
CA GLY A 26 14.49 2.58 33.06
C GLY A 26 14.56 1.11 32.68
N ASP A 27 13.89 0.76 31.60
CA ASP A 27 14.18 -0.43 30.83
C ASP A 27 14.57 0.00 29.41
N LEU A 28 15.72 -0.52 28.98
CA LEU A 28 16.27 -0.38 27.65
C LEU A 28 15.31 -1.08 26.67
N GLU A 29 14.40 -0.34 26.05
CA GLU A 29 13.59 -0.84 24.93
C GLU A 29 14.50 -1.12 23.73
N THR A 30 14.95 -2.37 23.65
CA THR A 30 14.98 -3.06 22.36
C THR A 30 13.53 -3.07 21.88
N GLY A 31 13.18 -2.18 20.95
CA GLY A 31 11.82 -1.98 20.45
C GLY A 31 11.25 -3.27 19.88
N ALA A 32 10.60 -4.06 20.73
CA ALA A 32 9.71 -5.11 20.31
C ALA A 32 8.41 -4.43 19.88
N ALA A 33 8.10 -4.49 18.59
CA ALA A 33 6.83 -4.01 18.05
C ALA A 33 5.67 -4.53 18.92
N SER A 34 4.80 -3.61 19.35
CA SER A 34 3.65 -3.98 20.17
C SER A 34 2.60 -4.70 19.31
N PRO A 35 1.74 -5.58 19.87
CA PRO A 35 0.72 -6.31 19.11
C PRO A 35 -0.24 -5.41 18.28
N THR A 36 -0.28 -4.13 18.61
CA THR A 36 -1.09 -3.10 17.93
C THR A 36 -0.51 -2.64 16.59
N ASP A 37 0.80 -2.85 16.33
CA ASP A 37 1.45 -2.46 15.06
C ASP A 37 0.99 -3.30 13.86
N LEU A 38 0.27 -4.40 14.11
CA LEU A 38 -0.25 -5.29 13.07
C LEU A 38 -1.68 -4.97 12.65
N VAL A 39 -2.32 -3.95 13.23
CA VAL A 39 -3.69 -3.55 12.85
C VAL A 39 -3.60 -2.63 11.62
N PRO A 40 -4.18 -3.02 10.46
CA PRO A 40 -4.17 -2.17 9.28
C PRO A 40 -4.90 -0.85 9.57
N VAL A 41 -4.23 0.28 9.31
CA VAL A 41 -4.83 1.61 9.41
C VAL A 41 -5.80 1.80 8.23
N PRO A 42 -7.09 2.07 8.47
CA PRO A 42 -8.04 2.28 7.37
C PRO A 42 -7.62 3.45 6.49
N GLY A 43 -7.54 3.21 5.18
CA GLY A 43 -7.18 4.23 4.19
C GLY A 43 -5.67 4.40 3.95
N SER A 44 -4.81 3.69 4.66
CA SER A 44 -3.40 3.61 4.31
C SER A 44 -3.20 2.72 3.07
N PRO A 45 -2.24 3.05 2.18
CA PRO A 45 -1.89 2.17 1.08
C PRO A 45 -1.38 0.82 1.61
N PRO A 46 -1.54 -0.27 0.84
CA PRO A 46 -0.96 -1.56 1.19
C PRO A 46 0.56 -1.44 1.36
N VAL A 47 1.11 -2.25 2.28
CA VAL A 47 2.57 -2.43 2.38
C VAL A 47 2.98 -3.42 1.29
N PRO A 48 3.83 -3.05 0.32
CA PRO A 48 4.26 -3.97 -0.72
C PRO A 48 5.04 -5.15 -0.16
N HIS A 49 4.78 -6.35 -0.68
CA HIS A 49 5.52 -7.56 -0.31
C HIS A 49 6.15 -8.22 -1.53
N GLU A 50 7.28 -8.89 -1.31
CA GLU A 50 7.95 -9.63 -2.37
C GLU A 50 7.14 -10.89 -2.74
N VAL A 51 7.02 -11.16 -4.04
CA VAL A 51 6.43 -12.37 -4.60
C VAL A 51 7.39 -13.03 -5.58
N SER A 52 7.12 -14.29 -5.91
CA SER A 52 7.94 -15.06 -6.86
C SER A 52 7.74 -14.58 -8.30
N ALA A 53 8.78 -14.74 -9.13
CA ALA A 53 8.80 -14.27 -10.52
C ALA A 53 7.83 -14.97 -11.48
N ASP A 54 7.12 -16.00 -11.04
CA ASP A 54 6.00 -16.61 -11.77
C ASP A 54 4.68 -15.84 -11.61
N GLN A 55 4.62 -14.88 -10.67
CA GLN A 55 3.49 -13.96 -10.53
C GLN A 55 3.61 -12.84 -11.57
N VAL A 56 2.97 -13.06 -12.72
CA VAL A 56 3.01 -12.12 -13.85
C VAL A 56 1.59 -11.66 -14.19
N GLY A 57 1.39 -10.34 -14.20
CA GLY A 57 0.20 -9.66 -14.68
C GLY A 57 0.30 -9.24 -16.14
N THR A 58 -0.62 -8.39 -16.58
CA THR A 58 -0.58 -7.72 -17.87
C THR A 58 0.58 -6.73 -17.90
N GLU A 59 1.44 -6.80 -18.90
CA GLU A 59 2.61 -5.93 -18.98
C GLU A 59 2.23 -4.48 -19.31
N PHE A 60 2.81 -3.53 -18.58
CA PHE A 60 2.74 -2.09 -18.84
C PHE A 60 4.14 -1.52 -19.05
N THR A 61 4.33 -0.82 -20.16
CA THR A 61 5.56 -0.08 -20.46
C THR A 61 5.40 1.39 -20.04
N PRO A 62 6.35 1.95 -19.28
CA PRO A 62 6.30 3.36 -18.86
C PRO A 62 6.53 4.35 -20.01
N GLY A 63 6.14 5.60 -19.80
CA GLY A 63 6.47 6.74 -20.67
C GLY A 63 5.39 7.18 -21.67
N ALA A 64 4.25 6.50 -21.74
CA ALA A 64 3.12 6.99 -22.53
C ALA A 64 2.45 8.22 -21.87
N PRO A 65 2.00 9.23 -22.64
CA PRO A 65 1.31 10.37 -22.07
C PRO A 65 -0.04 9.98 -21.46
N LEU A 66 -0.23 10.34 -20.19
CA LEU A 66 -1.41 10.01 -19.39
C LEU A 66 -2.28 11.24 -19.11
N VAL A 67 -3.58 11.05 -19.19
CA VAL A 67 -4.62 12.01 -18.82
C VAL A 67 -5.14 11.68 -17.42
N MET A 68 -5.26 12.70 -16.58
CA MET A 68 -5.72 12.57 -15.18
C MET A 68 -4.99 11.48 -14.38
N ALA A 69 -3.68 11.36 -14.61
CA ALA A 69 -2.87 10.35 -13.92
C ALA A 69 -2.85 10.57 -12.41
N GLN A 70 -3.05 9.50 -11.67
CA GLN A 70 -3.15 9.48 -10.22
C GLN A 70 -2.23 8.43 -9.62
N SER A 71 -1.77 8.68 -8.40
CA SER A 71 -0.96 7.73 -7.65
C SER A 71 -1.75 6.43 -7.45
N THR A 72 -1.13 5.31 -7.79
CA THR A 72 -1.75 3.99 -7.76
C THR A 72 -0.89 3.11 -6.88
N PRO A 73 -1.37 2.69 -5.70
CA PRO A 73 -0.58 1.81 -4.85
C PRO A 73 -0.38 0.47 -5.53
N PHE A 74 0.81 -0.10 -5.37
CA PHE A 74 1.11 -1.47 -5.75
C PHE A 74 1.12 -2.36 -4.50
N GLU A 75 0.75 -3.61 -4.66
CA GLU A 75 0.53 -4.55 -3.56
C GLU A 75 1.70 -5.52 -3.40
N ALA A 76 2.37 -5.83 -4.52
CA ALA A 76 3.44 -6.80 -4.57
C ALA A 76 4.55 -6.34 -5.52
N TRP A 77 5.74 -6.90 -5.34
CA TRP A 77 6.86 -6.69 -6.23
C TRP A 77 7.69 -7.96 -6.36
N THR A 78 8.45 -8.08 -7.43
CA THR A 78 9.37 -9.20 -7.69
C THR A 78 10.77 -8.65 -7.91
N ALA A 79 11.78 -9.22 -7.24
CA ALA A 79 13.18 -8.98 -7.58
C ALA A 79 13.53 -9.64 -8.93
N LEU A 80 14.15 -8.88 -9.83
CA LEU A 80 14.61 -9.37 -11.12
C LEU A 80 16.15 -9.26 -11.23
N PRO A 81 16.77 -10.00 -12.16
CA PRO A 81 18.18 -9.83 -12.48
C PRO A 81 18.54 -8.39 -12.91
N ASP A 82 19.82 -8.06 -12.86
CA ASP A 82 20.39 -6.78 -13.31
C ASP A 82 19.83 -5.53 -12.61
N ASN A 83 19.60 -5.63 -11.30
CA ASN A 83 19.05 -4.54 -10.48
C ASN A 83 17.68 -4.07 -11.01
N ARG A 84 16.84 -4.99 -11.48
CA ARG A 84 15.46 -4.67 -11.85
C ARG A 84 14.49 -5.13 -10.79
N ILE A 85 13.33 -4.50 -10.76
CA ILE A 85 12.16 -4.98 -10.04
C ILE A 85 10.97 -4.99 -10.99
N ALA A 86 10.03 -5.88 -10.76
CA ALA A 86 8.69 -5.77 -11.31
C ALA A 86 7.75 -5.33 -10.19
N VAL A 87 6.97 -4.28 -10.41
CA VAL A 87 5.90 -3.88 -9.48
C VAL A 87 4.56 -4.36 -10.00
N HIS A 88 3.69 -4.79 -9.10
CA HIS A 88 2.40 -5.39 -9.42
C HIS A 88 1.25 -4.60 -8.80
N PHE A 89 0.38 -4.07 -9.65
CA PHE A 89 -0.65 -3.09 -9.30
C PHE A 89 -1.96 -3.38 -10.04
N VAL A 90 -3.04 -2.74 -9.63
CA VAL A 90 -4.34 -2.86 -10.29
C VAL A 90 -4.62 -1.60 -11.11
N THR A 91 -5.02 -1.77 -12.36
CA THR A 91 -5.35 -0.67 -13.28
C THR A 91 -6.42 -1.10 -14.30
N GLY A 92 -6.74 -0.24 -15.27
CA GLY A 92 -7.58 -0.60 -16.41
C GLY A 92 -6.79 -1.28 -17.54
N THR A 93 -7.46 -1.71 -18.60
CA THR A 93 -6.81 -2.46 -19.69
C THR A 93 -5.81 -1.59 -20.49
N PRO A 94 -4.71 -2.18 -21.01
CA PRO A 94 -3.60 -1.44 -21.63
C PRO A 94 -3.98 -0.73 -22.94
N GLU A 95 -5.14 -1.03 -23.54
CA GLU A 95 -5.63 -0.34 -24.73
C GLU A 95 -6.16 1.07 -24.43
N CYS A 96 -6.49 1.32 -23.16
CA CYS A 96 -7.18 2.51 -22.67
C CYS A 96 -6.43 3.21 -21.54
N TYR A 97 -5.71 2.46 -20.72
CA TYR A 97 -4.99 2.95 -19.56
C TYR A 97 -3.50 2.73 -19.74
N GLY A 98 -2.70 3.65 -19.21
CA GLY A 98 -1.26 3.51 -19.14
C GLY A 98 -0.78 3.59 -17.71
N ALA A 99 0.49 3.24 -17.52
CA ALA A 99 1.19 3.37 -16.25
C ALA A 99 2.53 4.05 -16.48
N ASP A 100 2.99 4.79 -15.48
CA ASP A 100 4.33 5.34 -15.40
C ASP A 100 4.81 5.23 -13.95
N ALA A 101 6.11 5.32 -13.71
CA ALA A 101 6.63 5.32 -12.35
C ALA A 101 7.91 6.14 -12.17
N THR A 102 8.06 6.64 -10.96
CA THR A 102 9.33 7.19 -10.46
C THR A 102 9.86 6.32 -9.33
N VAL A 103 11.19 6.26 -9.22
CA VAL A 103 11.89 5.50 -8.18
C VAL A 103 12.82 6.45 -7.43
N GLU A 104 12.70 6.43 -6.10
CA GLU A 104 13.63 7.11 -5.19
C GLU A 104 14.36 6.06 -4.35
N GLU A 105 15.69 6.02 -4.44
CA GLU A 105 16.51 5.02 -3.77
C GLU A 105 17.38 5.63 -2.66
N THR A 106 17.39 4.94 -1.52
CA THR A 106 18.33 5.18 -0.43
C THR A 106 19.12 3.90 -0.12
N ALA A 107 20.00 3.97 0.87
CA ALA A 107 20.68 2.79 1.39
C ALA A 107 19.73 1.79 2.07
N GLU A 108 18.55 2.24 2.51
CA GLU A 108 17.61 1.47 3.33
C GLU A 108 16.30 1.15 2.60
N SER A 109 15.95 1.93 1.57
CA SER A 109 14.64 1.85 0.93
C SER A 109 14.67 2.07 -0.58
N VAL A 110 13.66 1.51 -1.24
CA VAL A 110 13.29 1.78 -2.63
C VAL A 110 11.83 2.25 -2.62
N VAL A 111 11.61 3.55 -2.81
CA VAL A 111 10.26 4.12 -2.85
C VAL A 111 9.84 4.21 -4.31
N VAL A 112 8.72 3.57 -4.65
CA VAL A 112 8.18 3.57 -6.02
C VAL A 112 6.83 4.29 -6.03
N THR A 113 6.72 5.33 -6.84
CA THR A 113 5.44 6.00 -7.09
C THR A 113 4.93 5.56 -8.45
N VAL A 114 3.97 4.64 -8.47
CA VAL A 114 3.27 4.25 -9.71
C VAL A 114 2.14 5.24 -9.96
N ARG A 115 2.00 5.71 -11.20
CA ARG A 115 0.89 6.55 -11.63
C ARG A 115 0.17 5.90 -12.79
N THR A 116 -1.15 5.78 -12.68
CA THR A 116 -1.99 5.26 -13.75
C THR A 116 -3.02 6.30 -14.18
N GLY A 117 -3.43 6.24 -15.44
CA GLY A 117 -4.39 7.16 -16.02
C GLY A 117 -4.83 6.72 -17.41
N THR A 118 -5.79 7.43 -18.00
CA THR A 118 -6.20 7.17 -19.38
C THR A 118 -5.07 7.56 -20.33
N LEU A 119 -4.81 6.75 -21.36
CA LEU A 119 -3.88 7.12 -22.41
C LEU A 119 -4.43 8.31 -23.20
N GLU A 120 -3.59 9.30 -23.51
CA GLU A 120 -3.99 10.42 -24.38
C GLU A 120 -4.51 9.92 -25.74
N SER A 121 -3.94 8.83 -26.26
CA SER A 121 -4.36 8.18 -27.51
C SER A 121 -5.71 7.44 -27.41
N ALA A 122 -6.28 7.30 -26.21
CA ALA A 122 -7.52 6.59 -25.95
C ALA A 122 -8.69 7.50 -25.53
N LYS A 123 -8.49 8.83 -25.47
CA LYS A 123 -9.51 9.79 -24.99
C LYS A 123 -10.85 9.74 -25.73
N ASP A 124 -10.82 9.38 -27.01
CA ASP A 124 -12.01 9.30 -27.87
C ASP A 124 -12.49 7.85 -28.08
N LYS A 125 -11.94 6.89 -27.33
CA LYS A 125 -12.33 5.47 -27.40
C LYS A 125 -13.40 5.14 -26.38
N SER A 126 -14.19 4.11 -26.67
CA SER A 126 -15.06 3.48 -25.69
C SER A 126 -14.24 2.53 -24.81
N CYS A 127 -13.83 3.02 -23.64
CA CYS A 127 -13.10 2.23 -22.66
C CYS A 127 -14.07 1.55 -21.69
N ILE A 128 -14.03 0.23 -21.64
CA ILE A 128 -14.77 -0.55 -20.64
C ILE A 128 -14.06 -0.47 -19.29
N MET A 129 -14.83 -0.46 -18.20
CA MET A 129 -14.28 -0.48 -16.85
C MET A 129 -14.03 -1.93 -16.41
N ILE A 130 -12.84 -2.44 -16.73
CA ILE A 130 -12.34 -3.74 -16.25
C ILE A 130 -11.02 -3.49 -15.51
N ALA A 131 -10.92 -4.03 -14.30
CA ALA A 131 -9.67 -4.05 -13.55
C ALA A 131 -8.78 -5.20 -14.02
N VAL A 132 -7.52 -4.89 -14.31
CA VAL A 132 -6.48 -5.85 -14.64
C VAL A 132 -5.37 -5.77 -13.61
N TYR A 133 -4.76 -6.91 -13.32
CA TYR A 133 -3.51 -6.97 -12.56
C TYR A 133 -2.38 -6.66 -13.53
N GLY A 134 -1.74 -5.51 -13.35
CA GLY A 134 -0.65 -5.00 -14.16
C GLY A 134 0.71 -5.32 -13.56
N THR A 135 1.71 -5.50 -14.42
CA THR A 135 3.12 -5.63 -14.07
C THR A 135 3.91 -4.57 -14.84
N MET A 136 4.81 -3.86 -14.15
CA MET A 136 5.74 -2.93 -14.79
C MET A 136 7.15 -3.17 -14.27
N GLU A 137 8.10 -3.41 -15.19
CA GLU A 137 9.52 -3.53 -14.84
C GLU A 137 10.15 -2.15 -14.70
N LEU A 138 10.97 -1.98 -13.66
CA LEU A 138 11.70 -0.76 -13.34
C LEU A 138 13.17 -1.08 -13.13
N GLN A 139 14.02 -0.22 -13.66
CA GLN A 139 15.46 -0.29 -13.43
C GLN A 139 15.81 0.45 -12.13
N LEU A 140 16.58 -0.20 -11.28
CA LEU A 140 17.18 0.39 -10.09
C LEU A 140 18.67 0.68 -10.31
N ALA A 141 19.22 1.59 -9.51
CA ALA A 141 20.63 1.89 -9.43
C ALA A 141 21.43 0.77 -8.75
N ALA A 142 20.80 0.05 -7.81
CA ALA A 142 21.39 -1.08 -7.08
C ALA A 142 20.37 -2.22 -6.88
N PRO A 143 20.78 -3.47 -6.58
CA PRO A 143 19.85 -4.56 -6.31
C PRO A 143 19.09 -4.33 -5.00
N VAL A 144 17.80 -4.73 -4.90
CA VAL A 144 16.96 -4.49 -3.69
C VAL A 144 17.66 -4.95 -2.42
N GLY A 145 18.12 -6.20 -2.37
CA GLY A 145 18.89 -6.73 -1.24
C GLY A 145 18.08 -6.69 0.06
N THR A 146 18.62 -6.05 1.09
CA THR A 146 17.96 -5.90 2.40
C THR A 146 17.12 -4.63 2.50
N ARG A 147 16.94 -3.88 1.40
CA ARG A 147 16.19 -2.61 1.41
C ARG A 147 14.69 -2.87 1.41
N THR A 148 13.96 -1.98 2.06
CA THR A 148 12.49 -2.04 2.09
C THR A 148 11.91 -1.38 0.84
N VAL A 149 11.02 -2.08 0.14
CA VAL A 149 10.27 -1.53 -0.99
C VAL A 149 8.98 -0.90 -0.48
N LEU A 150 8.72 0.35 -0.86
CA LEU A 150 7.63 1.17 -0.32
C LEU A 150 6.81 1.83 -1.42
N ASN A 151 5.52 2.04 -1.16
CA ASN A 151 4.66 2.90 -1.97
C ASN A 151 5.07 4.38 -1.78
N GLY A 152 5.29 5.09 -2.87
CA GLY A 152 5.37 6.55 -2.91
C GLY A 152 4.00 7.18 -3.19
N THR A 153 3.94 8.51 -3.21
CA THR A 153 2.70 9.30 -3.43
C THR A 153 2.80 10.20 -4.64
#